data_AF-A0A954T8Z9-F1
#
_entry.id   AF-A0A954T8Z9-F1
#
_cell.length_a   1.000
_cell.length_b   1.000
_cell.length_c   1.000
_cell.angle_alpha   90.00
_cell.angle_beta   90.00
_cell.angle_gamma   90.00
#
_symmetry.space_group_name_H-M   'P 1'
#
loop_
_entity.id
_entity.type
_entity.pdbx_description
1 polymer ?
#
loop_
_entity_poly.entity_id
_entity_poly.type
_entity_poly.pdbx_seq_one_letter_code
_entity_poly.pdbx_strand_id
1 'polypeptide(L)' 'MDYEVELKYQMTSLVDVLARLEGLGVTFEVPIQQQDTYFNHPSRDFAQTDEAFRIRSV' A
#
# COMPACT_ATOMS: atom_id res chain seq x y z
N MET A 1 -7.62 3.81 19.33
CA MET A 1 -7.20 2.68 18.48
C MET A 1 -7.61 3.11 17.10
N ASP A 2 -6.64 3.36 16.25
CA ASP A 2 -6.90 3.92 14.93
C ASP A 2 -7.07 2.75 13.97
N TYR A 3 -8.23 2.68 13.33
CA TYR A 3 -8.52 1.65 12.34
C TYR A 3 -8.29 2.22 10.96
N GLU A 4 -7.59 1.46 10.13
CA GLU A 4 -7.48 1.70 8.70
C GLU A 4 -8.40 0.71 7.97
N VAL A 5 -9.18 1.20 7.01
CA VAL A 5 -10.02 0.37 6.14
C VAL A 5 -9.52 0.52 4.71
N GLU A 6 -8.96 -0.55 4.15
CA GLU A 6 -8.35 -0.55 2.82
C GLU A 6 -9.03 -1.58 1.90
N LEU A 7 -9.16 -1.24 0.61
CA LEU A 7 -9.59 -2.16 -0.44
C LEU A 7 -8.57 -2.15 -1.58
N LYS A 8 -8.06 -3.34 -1.93
CA LYS A 8 -7.14 -3.51 -3.06
C LYS A 8 -7.88 -4.06 -4.27
N TYR A 9 -7.65 -3.43 -5.42
CA TYR A 9 -8.22 -3.85 -6.69
C TYR A 9 -7.10 -4.21 -7.65
N GLN A 10 -7.33 -5.25 -8.46
CA GLN A 10 -6.44 -5.56 -9.56
C GLN A 10 -6.54 -4.45 -10.61
N MET A 11 -5.40 -3.85 -10.97
CA MET A 11 -5.34 -2.82 -12.00
C MET A 11 -5.40 -3.48 -13.38
N THR A 12 -6.52 -3.31 -14.09
CA THR A 12 -6.71 -3.86 -15.44
C THR A 12 -6.27 -2.88 -16.54
N SER A 13 -6.40 -1.57 -16.30
CA SER A 13 -6.00 -0.51 -17.23
C SER A 13 -5.61 0.74 -16.45
N LEU A 14 -4.31 1.05 -16.45
CA LEU A 14 -3.80 2.26 -15.80
C LEU A 14 -4.35 3.53 -16.49
N VAL A 15 -4.42 3.52 -17.82
CA VAL A 15 -4.85 4.68 -18.62
C VAL A 15 -6.30 5.08 -18.28
N ASP A 16 -7.21 4.10 -18.22
CA ASP A 16 -8.61 4.38 -17.92
C ASP A 16 -8.82 4.89 -16.49
N VAL A 17 -8.03 4.38 -15.54
CA VAL A 17 -8.06 4.84 -14.15
C VAL A 17 -7.55 6.28 -14.05
N LEU A 18 -6.42 6.60 -14.68
CA LEU A 18 -5.88 7.96 -14.68
C LEU A 18 -6.87 8.97 -15.29
N ALA A 19 -7.48 8.63 -16.44
CA ALA A 19 -8.47 9.50 -17.08
C ALA A 19 -9.70 9.75 -16.20
N ARG A 20 -10.17 8.73 -15.46
CA ARG A 20 -11.26 8.89 -14.50
C ARG A 20 -10.88 9.76 -13.31
N LEU A 21 -9.67 9.59 -12.77
CA LEU A 21 -9.16 10.38 -11.65
C LEU A 21 -8.98 11.85 -12.04
N GLU A 22 -8.50 12.12 -13.26
CA GLU A 22 -8.42 13.48 -13.82
C GLU A 22 -9.81 14.11 -13.92
N GLY A 23 -10.81 13.37 -14.42
CA GLY A 23 -12.21 13.83 -14.46
C GLY A 23 -12.83 14.10 -13.08
N LEU A 24 -12.27 13.54 -12.01
CA LEU A 24 -12.65 13.80 -10.62
C LEU A 24 -11.89 14.98 -9.99
N GLY A 25 -10.96 15.60 -10.71
CA GLY A 25 -10.16 16.72 -10.22
C GLY A 25 -9.02 16.31 -9.28
N VAL A 26 -8.55 15.07 -9.37
CA VAL A 26 -7.41 14.59 -8.57
C VAL A 26 -6.14 15.31 -8.99
N THR A 27 -5.38 15.82 -8.02
CA THR A 27 -4.02 16.31 -8.25
C THR A 27 -3.03 15.22 -7.91
N PHE A 28 -2.24 14.79 -8.88
CA PHE A 28 -1.18 13.80 -8.67
C PHE A 28 0.08 14.47 -8.14
N GLU A 29 0.69 13.87 -7.13
CA GLU A 29 2.05 14.19 -6.72
C GLU A 29 3.07 13.38 -7.54
N VAL A 30 4.35 13.73 -7.40
CA VAL A 30 5.44 12.99 -8.05
C VAL A 30 5.46 11.56 -7.51
N PRO A 31 5.49 10.52 -8.38
CA PRO A 31 5.62 9.15 -7.93
C PRO A 31 6.91 8.96 -7.12
N ILE A 32 6.80 8.32 -5.96
CA ILE A 32 7.94 7.94 -5.11
C ILE A 32 8.16 6.43 -5.16
N GLN A 33 9.41 6.02 -5.02
CA GLN A 33 9.75 4.60 -4.87
C GLN A 33 9.65 4.23 -3.39
N GLN A 34 8.72 3.34 -3.05
CA GLN A 34 8.62 2.79 -1.71
C GLN A 34 9.26 1.42 -1.64
N GLN A 35 10.12 1.20 -0.65
CA GLN A 35 10.72 -0.11 -0.37
C GLN A 35 10.37 -0.53 1.05
N ASP A 36 9.74 -1.70 1.18
CA ASP A 36 9.38 -2.30 2.46
C ASP A 36 10.36 -3.43 2.81
N THR A 37 10.99 -3.33 3.98
CA THR A 37 11.77 -4.42 4.56
C THR A 37 10.98 -5.04 5.70
N TYR A 38 10.59 -6.31 5.55
CA TYR A 38 9.82 -7.06 6.54
C TYR A 38 10.77 -7.82 7.47
N PHE A 39 10.43 -7.86 8.76
CA PHE A 39 11.16 -8.64 9.75
C PHE A 39 10.21 -9.58 10.47
N ASN A 40 10.72 -10.75 10.83
CA ASN A 40 10.04 -11.68 11.71
C ASN A 40 10.86 -11.88 12.98
N HIS A 41 10.19 -12.22 14.09
CA HIS A 41 10.89 -12.50 15.33
C HIS A 41 11.45 -13.93 15.31
N PRO A 42 12.67 -14.19 15.82
CA PRO A 42 13.28 -15.53 15.78
C PRO A 42 12.48 -16.61 16.51
N SER A 43 11.60 -16.23 17.44
CA SER A 43 10.80 -17.15 18.26
C SER A 43 9.29 -16.93 18.18
N ARG A 44 8.82 -16.04 17.29
CA ARG A 44 7.38 -15.77 17.09
C ARG A 44 7.16 -15.49 15.61
N ASP A 45 6.23 -16.21 15.01
CA ASP A 45 5.84 -15.97 13.63
C ASP A 45 4.64 -15.02 13.59
N PHE A 46 4.87 -13.79 13.12
CA PHE A 46 3.81 -12.76 13.04
C PHE A 46 2.66 -13.14 12.10
N ALA A 47 2.90 -14.02 11.12
CA ALA A 47 1.85 -14.48 10.20
C ALA A 47 0.75 -15.29 10.92
N GLN A 48 1.05 -15.91 12.06
CA GLN A 48 0.07 -16.71 12.82
C GLN A 48 -1.00 -15.85 13.52
N THR A 49 -0.73 -14.57 13.69
CA THR A 49 -1.57 -13.62 14.42
C THR A 49 -1.98 -12.41 13.57
N ASP A 50 -1.83 -12.52 12.24
CA ASP A 50 -2.16 -11.47 11.27
C ASP A 50 -1.42 -10.15 11.53
N GLU A 51 -0.17 -10.25 11.99
CA GLU A 51 0.72 -9.11 12.20
C GLU A 51 1.84 -9.09 11.15
N ALA A 52 2.35 -7.89 10.87
CA ALA A 52 3.56 -7.71 10.08
C ALA A 52 4.36 -6.52 10.63
N PHE A 53 5.66 -6.71 10.85
CA PHE A 53 6.56 -5.62 11.16
C PHE A 53 7.39 -5.26 9.94
N ARG A 54 7.35 -3.99 9.54
CA ARG A 54 8.11 -3.48 8.40
C ARG A 54 8.74 -2.12 8.69
N ILE A 55 9.89 -1.87 8.05
CA ILE A 55 10.46 -0.53 7.89
C ILE A 55 10.30 -0.15 6.42
N ARG A 56 9.70 1.02 6.15
CA ARG A 56 9.52 1.59 4.81
C ARG A 56 10.48 2.74 4.57
N SER A 57 11.22 2.71 3.47
CA SER A 57 11.96 3.87 2.93
C SER A 57 11.25 4.43 1.69
N VAL A 58 11.32 5.75 1.50
CA VAL A 58 10.70 6.53 0.41
C VAL A 58 11.73 7.31 -0.39
#